data_AF-A0A8C9M0M7-F1
#
_entry.id   AF-A0A8C9M0M7-F1
#
_cell.length_a   1.000
_cell.length_b   1.000
_cell.length_c   1.000
_cell.angle_alpha   90.00
_cell.angle_beta   90.00
_cell.angle_gamma   90.00
#
_symmetry.space_group_name_H-M   'P 1'
#
loop_
_entity.id
_entity.type
_entity.pdbx_description
1 polymer ?
#
loop_
_entity_poly.entity_id
_entity_poly.type
_entity_poly.pdbx_seq_one_letter_code
_entity_poly.pdbx_strand_id
1 'polypeptide(L)'
;MNVYYQIRSSQLDRSIKGLKEHFHKSSSSSGVPYSPAIPNKRKDTPTKKPVKRPGTIRKAQNLLKQYSQHGLDGKKGGSNLIPLEGRDDMLDVETDAYIHCVSAFVKLAQSEYQLLADIIPEHHQKKTFDSLIQDALDGLMLEGENIVSAARKAIVRHDFSTVLTVFPILRHLKQTKPEFDQVLQGTAASTKNKLPGLITSMETVGAKALEDFADNIKNDPDKEYNMPKDGTVHELTSNAILFLQQLLDFQETAGAMLASQGTGTSQLGPLPHSPLQLRVQQAAAKHLYL
;
A
#
# COMPACT_ATOMS: atom_id res chain seq x y z
N MET A 1 -17.07 -29.16 -20.38
CA MET A 1 -16.77 -27.76 -19.99
C MET A 1 -15.90 -27.64 -18.74
N ASN A 2 -15.96 -28.56 -17.76
CA ASN A 2 -15.17 -28.40 -16.52
C ASN A 2 -13.65 -28.38 -16.70
N VAL A 3 -13.13 -29.18 -17.64
CA VAL A 3 -11.68 -29.26 -17.88
C VAL A 3 -11.10 -27.94 -18.40
N TYR A 4 -11.85 -27.19 -19.23
CA TYR A 4 -11.36 -25.94 -19.80
C TYR A 4 -11.11 -24.89 -18.71
N TYR A 5 -12.12 -24.59 -17.89
CA TYR A 5 -11.94 -23.55 -16.87
C TYR A 5 -10.92 -23.96 -15.80
N GLN A 6 -10.79 -25.25 -15.48
CA GLN A 6 -9.77 -25.73 -14.52
C GLN A 6 -8.35 -25.46 -15.01
N ILE A 7 -8.07 -25.75 -16.29
CA ILE A 7 -6.76 -25.49 -16.88
C ILE A 7 -6.51 -23.98 -16.93
N ARG A 8 -7.47 -23.19 -17.42
CA ARG A 8 -7.30 -21.74 -17.53
C ARG A 8 -7.21 -21.03 -16.18
N SER A 9 -7.99 -21.46 -15.17
CA SER A 9 -7.87 -20.98 -13.78
C SER A 9 -6.45 -21.20 -13.26
N SER A 10 -5.90 -22.41 -13.42
CA SER A 10 -4.53 -22.73 -13.01
C SER A 10 -3.49 -21.88 -13.75
N GLN A 11 -3.69 -21.58 -15.02
CA GLN A 11 -2.78 -20.73 -15.79
C GLN A 11 -2.84 -19.27 -15.35
N LEU A 12 -4.03 -18.73 -15.07
CA LEU A 12 -4.19 -17.37 -14.58
C LEU A 12 -3.59 -17.23 -13.17
N ASP A 13 -3.87 -18.16 -12.26
CA ASP A 13 -3.31 -18.20 -10.90
C ASP A 13 -1.78 -18.28 -10.92
N ARG A 14 -1.20 -19.17 -11.74
CA ARG A 14 0.26 -19.25 -11.94
C ARG A 14 0.86 -17.97 -12.49
N SER A 15 0.16 -17.28 -13.39
CA SER A 15 0.64 -16.01 -13.98
C SER A 15 0.72 -14.91 -12.93
N ILE A 16 -0.29 -14.80 -12.05
CA ILE A 16 -0.29 -13.84 -10.94
C ILE A 16 0.79 -14.17 -9.91
N LYS A 17 0.89 -15.45 -9.50
CA LYS A 17 1.92 -15.89 -8.55
C LYS A 17 3.34 -15.71 -9.10
N GLY A 18 3.55 -16.05 -10.38
CA GLY A 18 4.83 -15.85 -11.05
C GLY A 18 5.24 -14.37 -11.14
N LEU A 19 4.28 -13.47 -11.36
CA LEU A 19 4.53 -12.03 -11.34
C LEU A 19 4.96 -11.57 -9.93
N LYS A 20 4.25 -12.00 -8.88
CA LYS A 20 4.61 -11.68 -7.48
C LYS A 20 6.02 -12.17 -7.14
N GLU A 21 6.34 -13.41 -7.49
CA GLU A 21 7.67 -13.98 -7.28
C GLU A 21 8.76 -13.21 -8.01
N HIS A 22 8.48 -12.72 -9.22
CA HIS A 22 9.43 -11.91 -9.96
C HIS A 22 9.77 -10.62 -9.21
N PHE A 23 8.77 -9.94 -8.63
CA PHE A 23 9.03 -8.77 -7.79
C PHE A 23 9.89 -9.12 -6.57
N HIS A 24 9.61 -10.23 -5.88
CA HIS A 24 10.41 -10.68 -4.73
C HIS A 24 11.85 -11.11 -5.09
N LYS A 25 12.07 -11.66 -6.30
CA LYS A 25 13.40 -12.07 -6.78
C LYS A 25 14.20 -10.90 -7.35
N SER A 26 13.53 -9.93 -7.95
CA SER A 26 14.17 -8.74 -8.54
C SER A 26 14.79 -7.80 -7.49
N SER A 27 14.29 -7.82 -6.25
CA SER A 27 14.83 -7.07 -5.12
C SER A 27 16.07 -7.70 -4.47
N SER A 28 16.39 -8.98 -4.77
CA SER A 28 17.56 -9.69 -4.24
C SER A 28 18.69 -9.90 -5.25
N SER A 29 18.51 -9.51 -6.52
CA SER A 29 19.49 -9.75 -7.58
C SER A 29 20.10 -8.46 -8.13
N SER A 30 21.28 -8.10 -7.61
CA SER A 30 22.28 -7.34 -8.37
C SER A 30 23.01 -8.24 -9.39
N GLY A 31 22.27 -9.07 -10.12
CA GLY A 31 22.80 -10.06 -11.05
C GLY A 31 21.93 -10.11 -12.32
N VAL A 32 22.54 -9.64 -13.41
CA VAL A 32 22.15 -9.69 -14.83
C VAL A 32 20.97 -10.63 -15.18
N PRO A 33 19.93 -10.16 -15.90
CA PRO A 33 18.88 -11.05 -16.38
C PRO A 33 19.42 -11.94 -17.51
N TYR A 34 19.31 -13.25 -17.36
CA TYR A 34 19.43 -14.19 -18.46
C TYR A 34 18.12 -14.19 -19.25
N SER A 35 18.06 -13.40 -20.32
CA SER A 35 17.09 -13.62 -21.39
C SER A 35 17.59 -14.73 -22.32
N PRO A 36 16.76 -15.70 -22.73
CA PRO A 36 17.16 -16.67 -23.74
C PRO A 36 17.01 -16.03 -25.12
N ALA A 37 18.00 -15.24 -25.54
CA ALA A 37 18.10 -14.72 -26.89
C ALA A 37 19.57 -14.70 -27.36
N ILE A 38 19.74 -15.22 -28.58
CA ILE A 38 20.94 -15.55 -29.33
C ILE A 38 22.03 -14.43 -29.30
N PRO A 39 23.33 -14.76 -29.17
CA PRO A 39 24.39 -13.75 -29.07
C PRO A 39 24.75 -13.20 -30.44
N ASN A 40 24.67 -11.87 -30.61
CA ASN A 40 25.28 -11.20 -31.76
C ASN A 40 26.24 -10.10 -31.31
N LYS A 41 27.42 -10.08 -31.91
CA LYS A 41 28.59 -9.28 -31.52
C LYS A 41 28.44 -7.79 -31.86
N ARG A 42 28.82 -6.96 -30.87
CA ARG A 42 29.47 -5.62 -30.91
C ARG A 42 28.99 -4.57 -31.92
N LYS A 43 28.51 -3.42 -31.38
CA LYS A 43 28.88 -2.08 -31.85
C LYS A 43 28.69 -1.03 -30.75
N ASP A 44 29.78 -0.36 -30.39
CA ASP A 44 29.84 0.80 -29.50
C ASP A 44 28.87 1.92 -29.91
N THR A 45 27.99 2.32 -28.99
CA THR A 45 27.35 3.64 -28.98
C THR A 45 27.14 4.07 -27.52
N PRO A 46 27.52 5.30 -27.12
CA PRO A 46 27.29 5.79 -25.77
C PRO A 46 25.82 6.20 -25.62
N THR A 47 24.97 5.28 -25.16
CA THR A 47 23.57 5.59 -24.84
C THR A 47 23.48 6.27 -23.47
N LYS A 48 22.94 7.49 -23.48
CA LYS A 48 22.51 8.27 -22.32
C LYS A 48 21.77 7.37 -21.32
N LYS A 49 22.24 7.38 -20.06
CA LYS A 49 21.54 6.78 -18.92
C LYS A 49 20.11 7.34 -18.84
N PRO A 50 19.07 6.51 -18.64
CA PRO A 50 17.73 7.02 -18.36
C PRO A 50 17.74 7.73 -17.00
N VAL A 51 17.13 8.92 -16.97
CA VAL A 51 16.91 9.70 -15.76
C VAL A 51 16.02 8.89 -14.84
N LYS A 52 16.58 8.38 -13.73
CA LYS A 52 15.81 7.84 -12.61
C LYS A 52 14.91 8.96 -12.10
N ARG A 53 13.59 8.80 -12.22
CA ARG A 53 12.63 9.65 -11.53
C ARG A 53 12.94 9.59 -10.03
N PRO A 54 13.13 10.71 -9.33
CA PRO A 54 13.29 10.69 -7.89
C PRO A 54 11.94 10.33 -7.26
N GLY A 55 11.80 9.12 -6.71
CA GLY A 55 10.74 8.82 -5.75
C GLY A 55 10.94 9.73 -4.54
N THR A 56 9.93 10.57 -4.26
CA THR A 56 9.96 11.63 -3.25
C THR A 56 10.22 11.10 -1.83
N ILE A 57 9.95 9.81 -1.61
CA ILE A 57 10.21 9.08 -0.34
C ILE A 57 11.70 9.12 0.05
N ARG A 58 12.62 9.07 -0.93
CA ARG A 58 14.06 9.03 -0.65
C ARG A 58 14.64 10.33 -0.10
N LYS A 59 14.02 11.48 -0.38
CA LYS A 59 14.57 12.78 0.04
C LYS A 59 14.35 13.06 1.52
N ALA A 60 13.19 12.69 2.07
CA ALA A 60 12.91 12.88 3.49
C ALA A 60 13.78 11.97 4.38
N GLN A 61 13.98 10.71 3.97
CA GLN A 61 14.79 9.75 4.73
C GLN A 61 16.31 10.09 4.69
N ASN A 62 16.80 10.65 3.58
CA ASN A 62 18.20 11.10 3.50
C ASN A 62 18.47 12.43 4.24
N LEU A 63 17.48 13.32 4.37
CA LEU A 63 17.63 14.55 5.17
C LEU A 63 17.85 14.23 6.66
N LEU A 64 17.24 13.15 7.16
CA LEU A 64 17.43 12.66 8.53
C LEU A 64 18.86 12.14 8.78
N LYS A 65 19.50 11.53 7.77
CA LYS A 65 20.90 11.07 7.87
C LYS A 65 21.91 12.22 7.98
N GLN A 66 21.62 13.36 7.35
CA GLN A 66 22.50 14.54 7.44
C GLN A 66 22.44 15.23 8.80
N TYR A 67 21.28 15.23 9.47
CA TYR A 67 21.14 15.83 10.80
C TYR A 67 21.62 14.92 11.94
N SER A 68 21.57 13.61 11.76
CA SER A 68 21.97 12.66 12.82
C SER A 68 23.49 12.42 12.92
N GLN A 69 24.30 12.87 11.96
CA GLN A 69 25.78 12.68 11.96
C GLN A 69 26.59 13.83 12.58
N HIS A 70 26.00 14.96 12.93
CA HIS A 70 26.72 16.08 13.55
C HIS A 70 26.37 16.20 15.05
N GLY A 71 26.82 15.21 15.83
CA GLY A 71 26.75 15.19 17.29
C GLY A 71 28.02 14.60 17.86
N LEU A 72 28.67 15.34 18.74
CA LEU A 72 30.08 15.23 19.14
C LEU A 72 30.39 13.97 19.98
N ASP A 73 31.67 13.58 19.93
CA ASP A 73 32.38 12.59 20.74
C ASP A 73 31.80 12.28 22.13
N GLY A 74 31.65 10.98 22.43
CA GLY A 74 31.76 10.47 23.81
C GLY A 74 30.75 9.41 24.24
N LYS A 75 31.28 8.20 24.49
CA LYS A 75 30.73 7.09 25.30
C LYS A 75 29.62 6.20 24.70
N LYS A 76 30.05 4.96 24.45
CA LYS A 76 29.28 3.72 24.32
C LYS A 76 28.07 3.67 25.27
N GLY A 77 26.87 3.77 24.71
CA GLY A 77 25.62 3.25 25.27
C GLY A 77 24.90 2.52 24.14
N GLY A 78 24.61 1.24 24.33
CA GLY A 78 24.03 0.38 23.30
C GLY A 78 22.61 0.80 22.95
N SER A 79 22.45 1.67 21.96
CA SER A 79 21.18 1.84 21.26
C SER A 79 21.01 0.66 20.32
N ASN A 80 19.93 -0.12 20.49
CA ASN A 80 19.45 -1.11 19.53
C ASN A 80 18.89 -0.40 18.28
N LEU A 81 19.71 0.44 17.62
CA LEU A 81 19.48 0.87 16.26
C LEU A 81 19.94 -0.27 15.36
N ILE A 82 19.05 -1.23 15.13
CA ILE A 82 19.15 -2.07 13.94
C ILE A 82 18.89 -1.11 12.76
N PRO A 83 19.81 -0.99 11.78
CA PRO A 83 19.57 -0.17 10.60
C PRO A 83 18.26 -0.58 9.91
N LEU A 84 17.28 0.33 9.87
CA LEU A 84 15.98 0.15 9.23
C LEU A 84 16.05 0.10 7.69
N GLU A 85 17.24 0.23 7.10
CA GLU A 85 17.44 0.30 5.65
C GLU A 85 16.97 -0.94 4.88
N GLY A 86 16.77 -2.10 5.54
CA GLY A 86 16.29 -3.32 4.87
C GLY A 86 14.80 -3.61 5.02
N ARG A 87 14.13 -3.03 6.02
CA ARG A 87 12.72 -3.37 6.34
C ARG A 87 11.74 -2.51 5.56
N ASP A 88 12.07 -1.23 5.36
CA ASP A 88 11.26 -0.28 4.62
C ASP A 88 11.27 -0.59 3.11
N ASP A 89 12.46 -0.92 2.57
CA ASP A 89 12.61 -1.37 1.18
C ASP A 89 11.86 -2.69 0.90
N MET A 90 11.78 -3.60 1.89
CA MET A 90 11.05 -4.86 1.73
C MET A 90 9.52 -4.66 1.72
N LEU A 91 9.00 -3.79 2.61
CA LEU A 91 7.57 -3.46 2.66
C LEU A 91 7.14 -2.68 1.41
N ASP A 92 8.01 -1.83 0.85
CA ASP A 92 7.77 -1.12 -0.42
C ASP A 92 7.68 -2.12 -1.59
N VAL A 93 8.58 -3.11 -1.64
CA VAL A 93 8.54 -4.18 -2.66
C VAL A 93 7.27 -5.04 -2.55
N GLU A 94 6.84 -5.40 -1.34
CA GLU A 94 5.59 -6.16 -1.13
C GLU A 94 4.36 -5.34 -1.55
N THR A 95 4.36 -4.05 -1.20
CA THR A 95 3.29 -3.10 -1.57
C THR A 95 3.19 -2.96 -3.09
N ASP A 96 4.31 -2.71 -3.75
CA ASP A 96 4.39 -2.62 -5.21
C ASP A 96 3.98 -3.94 -5.87
N ALA A 97 4.44 -5.08 -5.36
CA ALA A 97 4.07 -6.39 -5.88
C ALA A 97 2.55 -6.58 -5.83
N TYR A 98 1.90 -6.23 -4.72
CA TYR A 98 0.44 -6.33 -4.58
C TYR A 98 -0.31 -5.40 -5.56
N ILE A 99 0.10 -4.14 -5.68
CA ILE A 99 -0.46 -3.17 -6.64
C ILE A 99 -0.39 -3.71 -8.08
N HIS A 100 0.76 -4.29 -8.45
CA HIS A 100 0.93 -4.90 -9.76
C HIS A 100 0.09 -6.17 -9.93
N CYS A 101 -0.07 -6.99 -8.89
CA CYS A 101 -0.95 -8.17 -8.94
C CYS A 101 -2.42 -7.79 -9.18
N VAL A 102 -2.92 -6.72 -8.53
CA VAL A 102 -4.28 -6.21 -8.76
C VAL A 102 -4.46 -5.80 -10.22
N SER A 103 -3.52 -5.03 -10.76
CA SER A 103 -3.58 -4.57 -12.16
C SER A 103 -3.48 -5.74 -13.14
N ALA A 104 -2.58 -6.68 -12.85
CA ALA A 104 -2.38 -7.87 -13.65
C ALA A 104 -3.62 -8.76 -13.66
N PHE A 105 -4.30 -8.93 -12.52
CA PHE A 105 -5.55 -9.67 -12.46
C PHE A 105 -6.58 -9.11 -13.43
N VAL A 106 -6.79 -7.78 -13.46
CA VAL A 106 -7.73 -7.15 -14.40
C VAL A 106 -7.35 -7.44 -15.84
N LYS A 107 -6.08 -7.25 -16.22
CA LYS A 107 -5.63 -7.47 -17.61
C LYS A 107 -5.68 -8.94 -18.02
N LEU A 108 -5.31 -9.85 -17.12
CA LEU A 108 -5.37 -11.30 -17.36
C LEU A 108 -6.82 -11.75 -17.47
N ALA A 109 -7.71 -11.30 -16.59
CA ALA A 109 -9.13 -11.63 -16.64
C ALA A 109 -9.81 -11.08 -17.91
N GLN A 110 -9.44 -9.88 -18.38
CA GLN A 110 -9.86 -9.36 -19.70
C GLN A 110 -9.43 -10.30 -20.83
N SER A 111 -8.16 -10.72 -20.82
CA SER A 111 -7.62 -11.64 -21.83
C SER A 111 -8.30 -13.01 -21.79
N GLU A 112 -8.57 -13.55 -20.61
CA GLU A 112 -9.27 -14.84 -20.45
C GLU A 112 -10.71 -14.75 -20.94
N TYR A 113 -11.40 -13.64 -20.68
CA TYR A 113 -12.78 -13.46 -21.17
C TYR A 113 -12.83 -13.42 -22.70
N GLN A 114 -11.89 -12.73 -23.34
CA GLN A 114 -11.79 -12.69 -24.81
C GLN A 114 -11.56 -14.10 -25.38
N LEU A 115 -10.58 -14.83 -24.85
CA LEU A 115 -10.31 -16.20 -25.30
C LEU A 115 -11.50 -17.14 -25.07
N LEU A 116 -12.16 -17.00 -23.93
CA LEU A 116 -13.34 -17.78 -23.58
C LEU A 116 -14.51 -17.51 -24.53
N ALA A 117 -14.68 -16.27 -24.99
CA ALA A 117 -15.73 -15.90 -25.93
C ALA A 117 -15.58 -16.61 -27.29
N ASP A 118 -14.34 -16.86 -27.72
CA ASP A 118 -14.04 -17.54 -28.98
C ASP A 118 -14.23 -19.07 -28.92
N ILE A 119 -14.14 -19.67 -27.72
CA ILE A 119 -14.13 -21.14 -27.54
C ILE A 119 -15.46 -21.66 -26.98
N ILE A 120 -16.09 -20.93 -26.07
CA ILE A 120 -17.25 -21.39 -25.30
C ILE A 120 -18.56 -20.80 -25.87
N PRO A 121 -19.62 -21.61 -26.06
CA PRO A 121 -20.93 -21.11 -26.49
C PRO A 121 -21.49 -20.05 -25.54
N GLU A 122 -22.11 -19.01 -26.10
CA GLU A 122 -22.58 -17.80 -25.42
C GLU A 122 -23.32 -18.05 -24.09
N HIS A 123 -24.23 -19.04 -24.07
CA HIS A 123 -25.03 -19.38 -22.91
C HIS A 123 -24.22 -19.84 -21.68
N HIS A 124 -23.01 -20.40 -21.89
CA HIS A 124 -22.17 -20.93 -20.81
C HIS A 124 -20.99 -20.01 -20.47
N GLN A 125 -20.82 -18.91 -21.19
CA GLN A 125 -19.63 -18.07 -21.05
C GLN A 125 -19.53 -17.47 -19.65
N LYS A 126 -20.60 -16.84 -19.17
CA LYS A 126 -20.62 -16.15 -17.85
C LYS A 126 -20.34 -17.10 -16.69
N LYS A 127 -20.99 -18.26 -16.64
CA LYS A 127 -20.78 -19.26 -15.58
C LYS A 127 -19.37 -19.86 -15.61
N THR A 128 -18.86 -20.11 -16.81
CA THR A 128 -17.52 -20.67 -17.00
C THR A 128 -16.45 -19.66 -16.62
N PHE A 129 -16.62 -18.40 -17.01
CA PHE A 129 -15.73 -17.30 -16.64
C PHE A 129 -15.73 -17.06 -15.14
N ASP A 130 -16.90 -17.03 -14.51
CA ASP A 130 -17.03 -16.86 -13.06
C ASP A 130 -16.26 -17.94 -12.30
N SER A 131 -16.37 -19.21 -12.74
CA SER A 131 -15.62 -20.33 -12.15
C SER A 131 -14.11 -20.27 -12.42
N LEU A 132 -13.70 -19.74 -13.58
CA LEU A 132 -12.30 -19.62 -13.99
C LEU A 132 -11.53 -18.64 -13.12
N ILE A 133 -12.14 -17.50 -12.78
CA ILE A 133 -11.44 -16.44 -12.06
C ILE A 133 -11.46 -16.59 -10.54
N GLN A 134 -12.28 -17.50 -9.97
CA GLN A 134 -12.46 -17.59 -8.51
C GLN A 134 -11.15 -17.80 -7.77
N ASP A 135 -10.35 -18.80 -8.15
CA ASP A 135 -9.14 -19.18 -7.40
C ASP A 135 -8.14 -18.02 -7.30
N ALA A 136 -7.92 -17.35 -8.43
CA ALA A 136 -7.03 -16.21 -8.51
C ALA A 136 -7.58 -14.95 -7.81
N LEU A 137 -8.88 -14.71 -7.95
CA LEU A 137 -9.54 -13.63 -7.24
C LEU A 137 -9.47 -13.84 -5.73
N ASP A 138 -9.76 -15.05 -5.25
CA ASP A 138 -9.68 -15.41 -3.84
C ASP A 138 -8.27 -15.30 -3.30
N GLY A 139 -7.26 -15.72 -4.08
CA GLY A 139 -5.85 -15.48 -3.75
C GLY A 139 -5.53 -13.99 -3.60
N LEU A 140 -6.01 -13.15 -4.52
CA LEU A 140 -5.79 -11.70 -4.50
C LEU A 140 -6.49 -11.02 -3.30
N MET A 141 -7.71 -11.46 -2.98
CA MET A 141 -8.46 -10.92 -1.84
C MET A 141 -7.85 -11.37 -0.51
N LEU A 142 -7.44 -12.63 -0.40
CA LEU A 142 -6.77 -13.16 0.79
C LEU A 142 -5.47 -12.41 1.08
N GLU A 143 -4.70 -12.10 0.05
CA GLU A 143 -3.49 -11.29 0.20
C GLU A 143 -3.81 -9.87 0.70
N GLY A 144 -4.86 -9.25 0.17
CA GLY A 144 -5.32 -7.94 0.66
C GLY A 144 -5.74 -7.98 2.13
N GLU A 145 -6.47 -9.03 2.54
CA GLU A 145 -6.86 -9.22 3.94
C GLU A 145 -5.66 -9.50 4.85
N ASN A 146 -4.60 -10.16 4.35
CA ASN A 146 -3.35 -10.32 5.11
C ASN A 146 -2.69 -8.96 5.39
N ILE A 147 -2.70 -8.04 4.43
CA ILE A 147 -2.19 -6.67 4.58
C ILE A 147 -3.03 -5.91 5.62
N VAL A 148 -4.37 -6.00 5.55
CA VAL A 148 -5.27 -5.41 6.56
C VAL A 148 -4.98 -5.97 7.96
N SER A 149 -4.79 -7.29 8.07
CA SER A 149 -4.47 -7.96 9.33
C SER A 149 -3.10 -7.51 9.89
N ALA A 150 -2.10 -7.36 9.02
CA ALA A 150 -0.79 -6.84 9.39
C ALA A 150 -0.88 -5.40 9.90
N ALA A 151 -1.62 -4.52 9.19
CA ALA A 151 -1.87 -3.15 9.61
C ALA A 151 -2.58 -3.11 10.98
N ARG A 152 -3.61 -3.94 11.19
CA ARG A 152 -4.32 -4.03 12.48
C ARG A 152 -3.39 -4.41 13.64
N LYS A 153 -2.47 -5.36 13.41
CA LYS A 153 -1.45 -5.75 14.41
C LYS A 153 -0.45 -4.63 14.66
N ALA A 154 -0.11 -3.84 13.66
CA ALA A 154 0.82 -2.72 13.79
C ALA A 154 0.21 -1.57 14.61
N ILE A 155 -1.08 -1.27 14.43
CA ILE A 155 -1.83 -0.30 15.24
C ILE A 155 -1.73 -0.64 16.74
N VAL A 156 -1.97 -1.90 17.12
CA VAL A 156 -1.88 -2.36 18.52
C VAL A 156 -0.47 -2.18 19.10
N ARG A 157 0.56 -2.21 18.25
CA ARG A 157 1.96 -2.01 18.65
C ARG A 157 2.37 -0.53 18.64
N HIS A 158 1.45 0.39 18.36
CA HIS A 158 1.72 1.80 18.10
C HIS A 158 2.74 2.04 16.96
N ASP A 159 2.85 1.08 16.03
CA ASP A 159 3.67 1.20 14.82
C ASP A 159 2.78 1.70 13.66
N PHE A 160 2.56 3.01 13.63
CA PHE A 160 1.74 3.64 12.61
C PHE A 160 2.44 3.74 11.24
N SER A 161 3.77 3.56 11.18
CA SER A 161 4.54 3.57 9.93
C SER A 161 4.12 2.42 9.03
N THR A 162 3.98 1.21 9.59
CA THR A 162 3.53 0.03 8.82
C THR A 162 2.13 0.24 8.24
N VAL A 163 1.27 1.03 8.89
CA VAL A 163 -0.09 1.30 8.40
C VAL A 163 -0.11 2.19 7.16
N LEU A 164 0.93 3.00 6.95
CA LEU A 164 1.02 3.88 5.78
C LEU A 164 1.06 3.09 4.46
N THR A 165 1.49 1.82 4.49
CA THR A 165 1.45 0.91 3.34
C THR A 165 0.03 0.65 2.82
N VAL A 166 -1.00 0.82 3.65
CA VAL A 166 -2.41 0.62 3.26
C VAL A 166 -2.89 1.72 2.31
N PHE A 167 -2.38 2.95 2.43
CA PHE A 167 -2.82 4.11 1.64
C PHE A 167 -2.57 3.98 0.13
N PRO A 168 -1.35 3.68 -0.35
CA PRO A 168 -1.10 3.52 -1.78
C PRO A 168 -1.91 2.35 -2.37
N ILE A 169 -2.07 1.26 -1.61
CA ILE A 169 -2.89 0.11 -2.04
C ILE A 169 -4.36 0.52 -2.17
N LEU A 170 -4.93 1.13 -1.13
CA LEU A 170 -6.33 1.56 -1.14
C LEU A 170 -6.60 2.56 -2.28
N ARG A 171 -5.68 3.50 -2.50
CA ARG A 171 -5.74 4.43 -3.64
C ARG A 171 -5.81 3.67 -4.96
N HIS A 172 -4.93 2.68 -5.15
CA HIS A 172 -4.89 1.87 -6.36
C HIS A 172 -6.14 1.01 -6.55
N LEU A 173 -6.66 0.39 -5.48
CA LEU A 173 -7.91 -0.39 -5.53
C LEU A 173 -9.10 0.49 -5.94
N LYS A 174 -9.20 1.71 -5.40
CA LYS A 174 -10.25 2.68 -5.78
C LYS A 174 -10.13 3.12 -7.24
N GLN A 175 -8.91 3.35 -7.73
CA GLN A 175 -8.65 3.70 -9.13
C GLN A 175 -8.95 2.55 -10.10
N THR A 176 -8.65 1.33 -9.69
CA THR A 176 -8.85 0.12 -10.52
C THR A 176 -10.28 -0.41 -10.47
N LYS A 177 -11.08 -0.02 -9.46
CA LYS A 177 -12.48 -0.41 -9.29
C LYS A 177 -13.34 -0.39 -10.56
N PRO A 178 -13.39 0.69 -11.39
CA PRO A 178 -14.21 0.70 -12.59
C PRO A 178 -13.79 -0.35 -13.62
N GLU A 179 -12.49 -0.57 -13.82
CA GLU A 179 -12.00 -1.63 -14.72
C GLU A 179 -12.35 -3.01 -14.16
N PHE A 180 -12.24 -3.18 -12.84
CA PHE A 180 -12.60 -4.43 -12.16
C PHE A 180 -14.09 -4.75 -12.29
N ASP A 181 -14.96 -3.75 -12.06
CA ASP A 181 -16.41 -3.89 -12.18
C ASP A 181 -16.82 -4.20 -13.64
N GLN A 182 -16.11 -3.63 -14.62
CA GLN A 182 -16.32 -3.92 -16.04
C GLN A 182 -15.97 -5.37 -16.39
N VAL A 183 -14.84 -5.88 -15.90
CA VAL A 183 -14.41 -7.26 -16.17
C VAL A 183 -15.33 -8.28 -15.52
N LEU A 184 -15.83 -7.97 -14.32
CA LEU A 184 -16.77 -8.82 -13.60
C LEU A 184 -18.23 -8.64 -14.05
N GLN A 185 -18.47 -7.92 -15.16
CA GLN A 185 -19.82 -7.73 -15.67
C GLN A 185 -20.43 -9.09 -16.11
N GLY A 186 -21.39 -9.57 -15.33
CA GLY A 186 -22.11 -10.82 -15.57
C GLY A 186 -21.62 -12.02 -14.73
N THR A 187 -20.71 -11.82 -13.78
CA THR A 187 -20.39 -12.83 -12.75
C THR A 187 -21.37 -12.77 -11.56
N ALA A 188 -21.28 -13.75 -10.65
CA ALA A 188 -22.09 -13.78 -9.44
C ALA A 188 -21.93 -12.50 -8.60
N ALA A 189 -23.00 -12.14 -7.87
CA ALA A 189 -22.96 -11.00 -6.97
C ALA A 189 -21.89 -11.15 -5.87
N SER A 190 -21.69 -12.37 -5.37
CA SER A 190 -20.64 -12.70 -4.40
C SER A 190 -19.25 -12.30 -4.92
N THR A 191 -18.95 -12.59 -6.19
CA THR A 191 -17.68 -12.26 -6.84
C THR A 191 -17.49 -10.75 -7.02
N LYS A 192 -18.54 -10.03 -7.42
CA LYS A 192 -18.51 -8.56 -7.56
C LYS A 192 -18.35 -7.83 -6.23
N ASN A 193 -18.83 -8.43 -5.13
CA ASN A 193 -18.76 -7.82 -3.80
C ASN A 193 -17.42 -8.03 -3.09
N LYS A 194 -16.52 -8.91 -3.59
CA LYS A 194 -15.21 -9.18 -2.99
C LYS A 194 -14.32 -7.94 -2.94
N LEU A 195 -14.15 -7.23 -4.06
CA LEU A 195 -13.31 -6.02 -4.11
C LEU A 195 -13.89 -4.87 -3.26
N PRO A 196 -15.18 -4.50 -3.36
CA PRO A 196 -15.78 -3.53 -2.45
C PRO A 196 -15.63 -3.91 -0.97
N GLY A 197 -15.77 -5.19 -0.62
CA GLY A 197 -15.55 -5.67 0.74
C GLY A 197 -14.13 -5.40 1.24
N LEU A 198 -13.12 -5.71 0.41
CA LEU A 198 -11.72 -5.44 0.72
C LEU A 198 -11.43 -3.93 0.86
N ILE A 199 -12.00 -3.10 -0.02
CA ILE A 199 -11.87 -1.63 0.06
C ILE A 199 -12.41 -1.13 1.40
N THR A 200 -13.62 -1.56 1.80
CA THR A 200 -14.21 -1.19 3.09
C THR A 200 -13.36 -1.68 4.28
N SER A 201 -12.80 -2.89 4.19
CA SER A 201 -11.90 -3.46 5.20
C SER A 201 -10.64 -2.59 5.37
N MET A 202 -10.01 -2.20 4.26
CA MET A 202 -8.86 -1.30 4.22
C MET A 202 -9.17 0.12 4.72
N GLU A 203 -10.34 0.66 4.37
CA GLU A 203 -10.79 1.96 4.87
C GLU A 203 -10.99 1.95 6.38
N THR A 204 -11.63 0.90 6.91
CA THR A 204 -11.91 0.77 8.34
C THR A 204 -10.61 0.68 9.15
N VAL A 205 -9.63 -0.11 8.70
CA VAL A 205 -8.34 -0.21 9.41
C VAL A 205 -7.54 1.08 9.32
N GLY A 206 -7.55 1.76 8.17
CA GLY A 206 -6.85 3.04 8.01
C GLY A 206 -7.47 4.16 8.85
N ALA A 207 -8.80 4.25 8.89
CA ALA A 207 -9.49 5.25 9.72
C ALA A 207 -9.21 5.00 11.21
N LYS A 208 -9.31 3.74 11.66
CA LYS A 208 -8.96 3.35 13.02
C LYS A 208 -7.51 3.73 13.35
N ALA A 209 -6.58 3.56 12.42
CA ALA A 209 -5.19 3.94 12.65
C ALA A 209 -5.01 5.44 12.87
N LEU A 210 -5.74 6.27 12.11
CA LEU A 210 -5.72 7.72 12.27
C LEU A 210 -6.35 8.16 13.60
N GLU A 211 -7.43 7.50 14.02
CA GLU A 211 -8.07 7.72 15.32
C GLU A 211 -7.15 7.31 16.48
N ASP A 212 -6.64 6.08 16.47
CA ASP A 212 -5.72 5.56 17.49
C ASP A 212 -4.44 6.40 17.56
N PHE A 213 -3.94 6.92 16.44
CA PHE A 213 -2.79 7.83 16.40
C PHE A 213 -3.09 9.16 17.08
N ALA A 214 -4.26 9.75 16.82
CA ALA A 214 -4.68 10.99 17.47
C ALA A 214 -4.86 10.79 18.98
N ASP A 215 -5.44 9.65 19.40
CA ASP A 215 -5.57 9.29 20.80
C ASP A 215 -4.22 9.01 21.47
N ASN A 216 -3.27 8.42 20.74
CA ASN A 216 -1.91 8.20 21.25
C ASN A 216 -1.19 9.52 21.54
N ILE A 217 -1.33 10.53 20.67
CA ILE A 217 -0.75 11.87 20.92
C ILE A 217 -1.43 12.54 22.12
N LYS A 218 -2.76 12.43 22.22
CA LYS A 218 -3.53 13.11 23.27
C LYS A 218 -3.29 12.50 24.66
N ASN A 219 -3.09 11.20 24.74
CA ASN A 219 -2.95 10.46 26.00
C ASN A 219 -1.50 10.11 26.33
N ASP A 220 -0.51 10.74 25.66
CA ASP A 220 0.90 10.54 25.98
C ASP A 220 1.14 10.95 27.45
N PRO A 221 1.71 10.06 28.28
CA PRO A 221 1.88 10.37 29.69
C PRO A 221 2.88 11.51 29.88
N ASP A 222 2.40 12.65 30.40
CA ASP A 222 3.17 13.79 30.93
C ASP A 222 3.98 13.40 32.19
N LYS A 223 4.77 12.34 32.10
CA LYS A 223 5.65 11.91 33.18
C LYS A 223 7.01 12.54 32.94
N GLU A 224 7.49 13.25 33.95
CA GLU A 224 8.74 14.02 33.98
C GLU A 224 9.99 13.22 33.54
N TYR A 225 9.96 11.88 33.58
CA TYR A 225 11.05 11.03 33.10
C TYR A 225 11.12 10.87 31.57
N ASN A 226 10.01 11.08 30.84
CA ASN A 226 9.99 11.07 29.39
C ASN A 226 10.33 12.44 28.80
N MET A 227 10.25 13.50 29.60
CA MET A 227 10.58 14.85 29.16
C MET A 227 12.09 15.06 29.06
N PRO A 228 12.60 15.69 27.99
CA PRO A 228 14.02 15.98 27.86
C PRO A 228 14.47 17.01 28.92
N LYS A 229 15.52 16.66 29.66
CA LYS A 229 16.03 17.50 30.78
C LYS A 229 16.66 18.81 30.33
N ASP A 230 17.05 18.89 29.07
CA ASP A 230 17.68 20.04 28.41
C ASP A 230 16.66 20.94 27.70
N GLY A 231 15.35 20.63 27.81
CA GLY A 231 14.29 21.37 27.12
C GLY A 231 14.27 21.13 25.61
N THR A 232 14.91 20.07 25.11
CA THR A 232 14.83 19.69 23.70
C THR A 232 13.46 19.12 23.34
N VAL A 233 13.19 19.03 22.03
CA VAL A 233 11.90 18.56 21.50
C VAL A 233 11.69 17.08 21.83
N HIS A 234 10.54 16.74 22.38
CA HIS A 234 10.16 15.37 22.70
C HIS A 234 10.05 14.49 21.44
N GLU A 235 10.36 13.20 21.58
CA GLU A 235 10.31 12.25 20.46
C GLU A 235 8.92 12.16 19.83
N LEU A 236 7.85 12.25 20.65
CA LEU A 236 6.47 12.27 20.17
C LEU A 236 6.25 13.37 19.13
N THR A 237 6.79 14.57 19.36
CA THR A 237 6.65 15.69 18.43
C THR A 237 7.30 15.38 17.08
N SER A 238 8.51 14.79 17.10
CA SER A 238 9.19 14.36 15.87
C SER A 238 8.37 13.29 15.13
N ASN A 239 7.93 12.25 15.85
CA ASN A 239 7.14 11.15 15.29
C ASN A 239 5.79 11.64 14.74
N ALA A 240 5.14 12.59 15.42
CA ALA A 240 3.88 13.16 14.99
C ALA A 240 4.03 13.96 13.70
N ILE A 241 5.05 14.82 13.62
CA ILE A 241 5.33 15.61 12.42
C ILE A 241 5.66 14.71 11.23
N LEU A 242 6.48 13.67 11.43
CA LEU A 242 6.83 12.72 10.36
C LEU A 242 5.59 12.01 9.81
N PHE A 243 4.73 11.50 10.69
CA PHE A 243 3.49 10.84 10.29
C PHE A 243 2.56 11.78 9.51
N LEU A 244 2.36 13.00 10.01
CA LEU A 244 1.53 14.00 9.36
C LEU A 244 2.08 14.41 7.98
N GLN A 245 3.40 14.53 7.84
CA GLN A 245 4.03 14.81 6.54
C GLN A 245 3.76 13.69 5.54
N GLN A 246 3.88 12.42 5.94
CA GLN A 246 3.58 11.29 5.08
C GLN A 246 2.10 11.23 4.69
N LEU A 247 1.20 11.64 5.58
CA LEU A 247 -0.24 11.67 5.31
C LEU A 247 -0.63 12.71 4.24
N LEU A 248 0.16 13.78 4.06
CA LEU A 248 -0.11 14.81 3.05
C LEU A 248 -0.14 14.26 1.62
N ASP A 249 0.73 13.30 1.30
CA ASP A 249 0.78 12.66 -0.02
C ASP A 249 -0.50 11.85 -0.33
N PHE A 250 -1.28 11.52 0.71
CA PHE A 250 -2.49 10.72 0.62
C PHE A 250 -3.74 11.45 1.12
N GLN A 251 -3.72 12.79 1.19
CA GLN A 251 -4.82 13.60 1.73
C GLN A 251 -6.20 13.27 1.15
N GLU A 252 -6.30 12.98 -0.15
CA GLU A 252 -7.57 12.60 -0.78
C GLU A 252 -8.04 11.21 -0.34
N THR A 253 -7.11 10.27 -0.24
CA THR A 253 -7.40 8.89 0.19
C THR A 253 -7.76 8.86 1.68
N ALA A 254 -7.01 9.58 2.51
CA ALA A 254 -7.30 9.77 3.94
C ALA A 254 -8.63 10.47 4.16
N GLY A 255 -8.92 11.54 3.40
CA GLY A 255 -10.18 12.27 3.48
C GLY A 255 -11.39 11.41 3.11
N ALA A 256 -11.31 10.68 2.00
CA ALA A 256 -12.36 9.76 1.58
C ALA A 256 -12.58 8.62 2.59
N MET A 257 -11.50 8.10 3.18
CA MET A 257 -11.53 7.06 4.20
C MET A 257 -12.21 7.53 5.49
N LEU A 258 -11.90 8.74 5.97
CA LEU A 258 -12.58 9.30 7.15
C LEU A 258 -14.04 9.65 6.85
N ALA A 259 -14.34 10.11 5.64
CA ALA A 259 -15.71 10.38 5.21
C ALA A 259 -16.56 9.11 5.13
N SER A 260 -15.99 7.96 4.75
CA SER A 260 -16.72 6.69 4.68
C SER A 260 -17.10 6.11 6.03
N GLN A 261 -16.38 6.48 7.11
CA GLN A 261 -16.74 6.11 8.50
C GLN A 261 -17.70 7.10 9.16
N GLY A 262 -17.81 8.33 8.66
CA GLY A 262 -18.57 9.43 9.24
C GLY A 262 -20.11 9.32 9.18
N THR A 263 -20.67 8.26 8.57
CA THR A 263 -22.14 8.07 8.54
C THR A 263 -22.72 7.46 9.83
N GLY A 264 -21.91 7.27 10.87
CA GLY A 264 -22.34 6.67 12.14
C GLY A 264 -22.72 7.64 13.26
N THR A 265 -22.12 8.83 13.35
CA THR A 265 -22.42 9.77 14.44
C THR A 265 -22.20 11.22 14.03
N SER A 266 -23.22 12.04 14.33
CA SER A 266 -23.27 13.49 14.26
C SER A 266 -23.72 14.09 12.92
N GLN A 267 -24.95 14.60 12.96
CA GLN A 267 -25.45 15.65 12.09
C GLN A 267 -24.37 16.72 11.87
N LEU A 268 -24.00 16.99 10.63
CA LEU A 268 -23.63 18.29 10.10
C LEU A 268 -23.65 18.17 8.57
N GLY A 269 -24.44 19.03 7.92
CA GLY A 269 -24.82 18.96 6.50
C GLY A 269 -23.66 19.18 5.50
N PRO A 270 -23.97 19.21 4.20
CA PRO A 270 -22.96 19.18 3.15
C PRO A 270 -22.22 20.51 3.07
N LEU A 271 -20.89 20.49 3.24
CA LEU A 271 -20.03 21.64 3.00
C LEU A 271 -18.78 21.24 2.20
N PRO A 272 -18.36 22.08 1.24
CA PRO A 272 -17.22 21.81 0.37
C PRO A 272 -15.90 22.18 1.06
N HIS A 273 -14.83 21.51 0.66
CA HIS A 273 -13.41 21.76 0.95
C HIS A 273 -12.83 21.36 2.33
N SER A 274 -12.01 20.29 2.26
CA SER A 274 -10.82 19.92 3.05
C SER A 274 -10.73 20.31 4.55
N PRO A 275 -11.48 19.62 5.43
CA PRO A 275 -11.32 19.72 6.90
C PRO A 275 -9.96 19.20 7.42
N LEU A 276 -9.29 18.33 6.66
CA LEU A 276 -8.03 17.71 7.07
C LEU A 276 -6.87 18.72 7.13
N GLN A 277 -6.81 19.65 6.18
CA GLN A 277 -5.72 20.61 6.13
C GLN A 277 -5.77 21.58 7.31
N LEU A 278 -6.99 21.96 7.73
CA LEU A 278 -7.22 22.82 8.89
C LEU A 278 -6.97 22.08 10.21
N ARG A 279 -7.36 20.81 10.33
CA ARG A 279 -7.11 20.00 11.54
C ARG A 279 -5.64 19.65 11.72
N VAL A 280 -4.93 19.36 10.62
CA VAL A 280 -3.48 19.11 10.65
C VAL A 280 -2.71 20.41 10.98
N GLN A 281 -3.12 21.57 10.43
CA GLN A 281 -2.54 22.85 10.82
C GLN A 281 -2.82 23.21 12.28
N GLN A 282 -4.03 22.96 12.79
CA GLN A 282 -4.37 23.26 14.19
C GLN A 282 -3.67 22.32 15.18
N ALA A 283 -3.48 21.05 14.83
CA ALA A 283 -2.70 20.12 15.65
C ALA A 283 -1.22 20.52 15.68
N ALA A 284 -0.65 20.90 14.53
CA ALA A 284 0.74 21.40 14.46
C ALA A 284 0.93 22.74 15.20
N ALA A 285 -0.05 23.64 15.15
CA ALA A 285 0.03 24.94 15.82
C ALA A 285 -0.08 24.85 17.35
N LYS A 286 -0.79 23.85 17.89
CA LYS A 286 -0.93 23.69 19.35
C LYS A 286 0.33 23.13 20.02
N HIS A 287 1.14 22.34 19.32
CA HIS A 287 2.41 21.82 19.86
C HIS A 287 3.63 22.71 19.59
N LEU A 288 3.48 23.81 18.84
CA LEU A 288 4.58 24.76 18.59
C LEU A 288 4.64 25.93 19.61
N TYR A 289 3.70 25.99 20.55
CA TYR A 289 3.57 27.09 21.53
C TYR A 289 3.60 26.64 23.00
N LEU A 290 4.22 25.48 23.27
CA LEU A 290 4.68 25.02 24.58
C LEU A 290 6.12 24.51 24.42
#